data_AF-A0A383W2S8-F1
#
_entry.id   AF-A0A383W2S8-F1
#
_cell.length_a   1.000
_cell.length_b   1.000
_cell.length_c   1.000
_cell.angle_alpha   90.00
_cell.angle_beta   90.00
_cell.angle_gamma   90.00
#
_symmetry.space_group_name_H-M   'P 1'
#
loop_
_entity.id
_entity.type
_entity.pdbx_description
1 polymer ?
#
loop_
_entity_poly.entity_id
_entity_poly.type
_entity_poly.pdbx_seq_one_letter_code
_entity_poly.pdbx_strand_id
1 'polypeptide(L)'
;MRVLLLRPQADFSEHVRYSGGTHIFRCIAETLAEAGHDVHVLYCADKAQLLFAAMQSGSMPQLAYSQAVEGVALWQQGGITHHVALTDAEQSVADQLSSAFASFGTAAAGSSANAVTAVPLLPLVMQRMIDEATSLAKSNSSSSSSSSSSSSNAQGHQHQQQQQQQQQCWVIVDADGSQDPLAPGCASLFEAAVHHLNAPTHSSSSSSSSSSSSRVLLLVQNIHFLPFGDQGTAARRPGLLAAWAAVAGVACVSNFVARYVMLHAAGLGLQPQRIHVVHCAAWNAFGRGPFEDCGAVHVKQLPYHGLDTGNASSSAEQQQQQQQQRKPVVGCLKVTPEKGGWLFLALAARMPGVNFLGVCADPALLQAAAAAGLPNLRLVPPVAEVGQLLRHVLVVLAPSVWREAFGMVVVEAMLRGVPVIVSDQGGLSEAALGAASNVVQVQPMMLPLLQQQQMHSQQLGAPAAAYSCGDVAPIWQQRLFPQQPAAVVDAWAAAVAELLGSRERYEACGVNGRSFALKLLETQPQLLQGFLKWLQQL
;
A
#
# COMPACT_ATOMS: atom_id res chain seq x y z
N MET A 1 -0.18 2.89 22.98
CA MET A 1 0.77 1.88 22.47
C MET A 1 1.80 2.57 21.60
N ARG A 2 2.92 1.90 21.34
CA ARG A 2 3.92 2.37 20.39
C ARG A 2 3.82 1.58 19.09
N VAL A 3 3.90 2.27 17.96
CA VAL A 3 3.81 1.68 16.63
C VAL A 3 4.98 2.14 15.77
N LEU A 4 5.74 1.19 15.25
CA LEU A 4 6.81 1.38 14.29
C LEU A 4 6.31 0.93 12.93
N LEU A 5 6.23 1.85 11.99
CA LEU A 5 5.83 1.61 10.62
C LEU A 5 7.10 1.48 9.78
N LEU A 6 7.45 0.25 9.40
CA LEU A 6 8.65 -0.05 8.62
C LEU A 6 8.36 -0.10 7.11
N ARG A 7 9.09 0.69 6.33
CA ARG A 7 9.01 0.72 4.88
C ARG A 7 10.40 0.70 4.21
N PRO A 8 10.63 -0.13 3.18
CA PRO A 8 11.97 -0.30 2.57
C PRO A 8 12.50 0.96 1.86
N GLN A 9 11.65 1.76 1.25
CA GLN A 9 12.05 2.98 0.55
C GLN A 9 11.19 4.17 0.96
N ALA A 10 11.83 5.32 1.12
CA ALA A 10 11.16 6.57 1.28
C ALA A 10 10.56 7.04 -0.05
N ASP A 11 9.26 7.31 -0.06
CA ASP A 11 8.59 7.97 -1.19
C ASP A 11 8.16 9.35 -0.71
N PHE A 12 9.06 10.31 -0.92
CA PHE A 12 8.91 11.69 -0.45
C PHE A 12 8.10 12.57 -1.39
N SER A 13 7.60 12.01 -2.49
CA SER A 13 6.87 12.79 -3.47
C SER A 13 5.42 13.03 -3.01
N GLU A 14 5.03 14.29 -2.87
CA GLU A 14 3.61 14.64 -2.61
C GLU A 14 2.67 14.13 -3.72
N HIS A 15 3.22 13.88 -4.91
CA HIS A 15 2.49 13.47 -6.11
C HIS A 15 2.14 11.97 -6.17
N VAL A 16 2.72 11.12 -5.31
CA VAL A 16 2.42 9.68 -5.27
C VAL A 16 1.36 9.35 -4.21
N ARG A 17 0.31 10.18 -4.11
CA ARG A 17 -0.96 9.80 -3.47
C ARG A 17 -1.61 8.55 -4.12
N TYR A 18 -1.09 8.08 -5.27
CA TYR A 18 -1.74 7.10 -6.15
C TYR A 18 -0.98 5.78 -6.38
N SER A 19 0.14 5.55 -5.69
CA SER A 19 0.54 4.17 -5.41
C SER A 19 -0.18 3.76 -4.12
N GLY A 20 -1.18 2.87 -4.25
CA GLY A 20 -2.10 2.55 -3.14
C GLY A 20 -1.36 2.17 -1.84
N GLY A 21 -0.20 1.51 -1.96
CA GLY A 21 0.67 1.15 -0.85
C GLY A 21 1.25 2.33 -0.08
N THR A 22 1.79 3.37 -0.76
CA THR A 22 2.35 4.57 -0.09
C THR A 22 1.27 5.31 0.69
N HIS A 23 0.11 5.49 0.06
CA HIS A 23 -0.95 6.31 0.62
C HIS A 23 -1.56 5.70 1.88
N ILE A 24 -1.90 4.40 1.85
CA ILE A 24 -2.45 3.69 3.02
C ILE A 24 -1.47 3.70 4.19
N PHE A 25 -0.17 3.49 3.93
CA PHE A 25 0.84 3.44 4.97
C PHE A 25 0.96 4.77 5.74
N ARG A 26 0.94 5.90 5.01
CA ARG A 26 0.86 7.24 5.61
C ARG A 26 -0.42 7.44 6.42
N CYS A 27 -1.56 7.05 5.85
CA CYS A 27 -2.86 7.17 6.52
C CYS A 27 -2.93 6.37 7.82
N ILE A 28 -2.26 5.21 7.90
CA ILE A 28 -2.11 4.45 9.15
C ILE A 28 -1.34 5.27 10.19
N ALA A 29 -0.19 5.85 9.81
CA ALA A 29 0.64 6.67 10.70
C ALA A 29 -0.16 7.85 11.29
N GLU A 30 -0.80 8.62 10.41
CA GLU A 30 -1.59 9.80 10.76
C GLU A 30 -2.76 9.42 11.66
N THR A 31 -3.54 8.40 11.31
CA THR A 31 -4.70 7.96 12.09
C THR A 31 -4.31 7.52 13.49
N LEU A 32 -3.22 6.76 13.63
CA LEU A 32 -2.75 6.29 14.93
C LEU A 32 -2.17 7.43 15.79
N ALA A 33 -1.46 8.38 15.16
CA ALA A 33 -0.95 9.57 15.86
C ALA A 33 -2.10 10.47 16.34
N GLU A 34 -3.12 10.70 15.50
CA GLU A 34 -4.35 11.41 15.87
C GLU A 34 -5.11 10.72 17.01
N ALA A 35 -5.06 9.38 17.08
CA ALA A 35 -5.61 8.59 18.18
C ALA A 35 -4.75 8.63 19.47
N GLY A 36 -3.66 9.42 19.50
CA GLY A 36 -2.79 9.59 20.66
C GLY A 36 -1.82 8.43 20.89
N HIS A 37 -1.52 7.63 19.85
CA HIS A 37 -0.47 6.62 19.91
C HIS A 37 0.90 7.21 19.59
N ASP A 38 1.93 6.56 20.11
CA ASP A 38 3.32 6.93 19.85
C ASP A 38 3.76 6.30 18.53
N VAL A 39 3.81 7.09 17.47
CA VAL A 39 4.00 6.59 16.09
C VAL A 39 5.36 7.00 15.54
N HIS A 40 6.06 5.98 15.06
CA HIS A 40 7.35 6.11 14.40
C HIS A 40 7.24 5.57 12.99
N VAL A 41 7.73 6.30 11.99
CA VAL A 41 7.83 5.82 10.60
C VAL A 41 9.31 5.68 10.24
N LEU A 42 9.69 4.50 9.76
CA LEU A 42 11.07 4.12 9.50
C LEU A 42 11.24 3.79 8.01
N TYR A 43 12.19 4.46 7.35
CA TYR A 43 12.52 4.20 5.94
C TYR A 43 14.00 4.46 5.62
N CYS A 44 14.44 3.93 4.47
CA CYS A 44 15.78 4.13 3.94
C CYS A 44 15.75 5.17 2.83
N ALA A 45 16.76 6.04 2.79
CA ALA A 45 16.96 7.03 1.73
C ALA A 45 18.43 7.46 1.67
N ASP A 46 18.86 8.00 0.54
CA ASP A 46 20.12 8.76 0.49
C ASP A 46 19.93 10.17 1.09
N LYS A 47 21.04 10.86 1.37
CA LYS A 47 21.02 12.19 1.96
C LYS A 47 20.31 13.22 1.08
N ALA A 48 20.39 13.10 -0.24
CA ALA A 48 19.74 14.04 -1.16
C ALA A 48 18.21 13.89 -1.12
N GLN A 49 17.72 12.66 -1.12
CA GLN A 49 16.31 12.32 -0.96
C GLN A 49 15.78 12.83 0.39
N LEU A 50 16.52 12.62 1.48
CA LEU A 50 16.17 13.12 2.80
C LEU A 50 16.03 14.66 2.82
N LEU A 51 17.02 15.38 2.30
CA LEU A 51 17.01 16.84 2.28
C LEU A 51 15.85 17.37 1.42
N PHE A 52 15.61 16.75 0.27
CA PHE A 52 14.47 17.09 -0.59
C PHE A 52 13.14 16.91 0.13
N ALA A 53 12.97 15.80 0.85
CA ALA A 53 11.77 15.52 1.65
C ALA A 53 11.54 16.53 2.77
N ALA A 54 12.60 16.83 3.53
CA ALA A 54 12.57 17.78 4.63
C ALA A 54 12.26 19.19 4.11
N MET A 55 12.75 19.55 2.93
CA MET A 55 12.41 20.82 2.26
C MET A 55 10.94 20.86 1.84
N GLN A 56 10.43 19.83 1.16
CA GLN A 56 9.03 19.81 0.72
C GLN A 56 8.04 19.84 1.89
N SER A 57 8.33 19.11 2.97
CA SER A 57 7.48 19.06 4.15
C SER A 57 7.62 20.27 5.09
N GLY A 58 8.58 21.17 4.83
CA GLY A 58 8.91 22.27 5.74
C GLY A 58 9.58 21.82 7.04
N SER A 59 10.03 20.56 7.13
CA SER A 59 10.62 19.95 8.32
C SER A 59 12.12 20.21 8.46
N MET A 60 12.76 20.93 7.52
CA MET A 60 14.19 21.27 7.57
C MET A 60 14.68 21.80 8.93
N PRO A 61 13.99 22.71 9.63
CA PRO A 61 14.44 23.22 10.93
C PRO A 61 14.44 22.17 12.05
N GLN A 62 13.70 21.08 11.87
CA GLN A 62 13.51 20.00 12.84
C GLN A 62 14.37 18.77 12.52
N LEU A 63 15.07 18.78 11.38
CA LEU A 63 15.93 17.69 10.95
C LEU A 63 17.15 17.61 11.85
N ALA A 64 17.31 16.48 12.54
CA ALA A 64 18.44 16.17 13.39
C ALA A 64 19.06 14.82 13.02
N TYR A 65 20.32 14.62 13.40
CA TYR A 65 20.94 13.30 13.35
C TYR A 65 20.81 12.64 14.73
N SER A 66 20.49 11.35 14.75
CA SER A 66 20.43 10.57 15.99
C SER A 66 21.80 10.58 16.66
N GLN A 67 21.80 10.82 17.97
CA GLN A 67 23.00 10.75 18.80
C GLN A 67 23.27 9.31 19.28
N ALA A 68 22.25 8.47 19.29
CA ALA A 68 22.34 7.09 19.77
C ALA A 68 22.68 6.12 18.63
N VAL A 69 22.32 6.46 17.39
CA VAL A 69 22.49 5.58 16.24
C VAL A 69 23.08 6.34 15.05
N GLU A 70 24.32 5.99 14.71
CA GLU A 70 25.04 6.58 13.59
C GLU A 70 24.32 6.36 12.26
N GLY A 71 24.31 7.39 11.40
CA GLY A 71 23.72 7.31 10.05
C GLY A 71 22.19 7.36 10.04
N VAL A 72 21.55 7.66 11.17
CA VAL A 72 20.11 7.88 11.25
C VAL A 72 19.81 9.38 11.38
N ALA A 73 18.94 9.89 10.52
CA ALA A 73 18.36 11.21 10.64
C ALA A 73 16.90 11.12 11.09
N LEU A 74 16.43 12.12 11.82
CA LEU A 74 15.08 12.14 12.37
C LEU A 74 14.48 13.56 12.37
N TRP A 75 13.16 13.61 12.28
CA TRP A 75 12.37 14.82 12.52
C TRP A 75 10.98 14.44 13.06
N GLN A 76 10.22 15.42 13.51
CA GLN A 76 8.84 15.23 13.92
C GLN A 76 7.89 16.03 13.04
N GLN A 77 6.74 15.44 12.70
CA GLN A 77 5.71 16.10 11.91
C GLN A 77 4.35 15.51 12.27
N GLY A 78 3.38 16.36 12.63
CA GLY A 78 2.00 15.91 12.89
C GLY A 78 1.86 14.86 14.01
N GLY A 79 2.72 14.90 15.03
CA GLY A 79 2.74 13.88 16.11
C GLY A 79 3.40 12.56 15.72
N ILE A 80 3.98 12.47 14.52
CA ILE A 80 4.73 11.32 14.03
C ILE A 80 6.23 11.63 14.12
N THR A 81 7.02 10.67 14.59
CA THR A 81 8.48 10.74 14.51
C THR A 81 8.97 9.96 13.29
N HIS A 82 9.70 10.64 12.41
CA HIS A 82 10.26 10.06 11.20
C HIS A 82 11.72 9.68 11.44
N HIS A 83 12.10 8.48 10.98
CA HIS A 83 13.45 7.92 11.10
C HIS A 83 13.96 7.50 9.73
N VAL A 84 15.11 8.02 9.34
CA VAL A 84 15.73 7.79 8.04
C VAL A 84 17.10 7.21 8.22
N ALA A 85 17.25 5.95 7.83
CA ALA A 85 18.58 5.36 7.73
C ALA A 85 19.21 5.77 6.40
N LEU A 86 20.35 6.44 6.49
CA LEU A 86 21.10 6.92 5.34
C LEU A 86 21.83 5.77 4.66
N THR A 87 21.51 5.53 3.39
CA THR A 87 22.13 4.48 2.58
C THR A 87 23.51 4.87 2.07
N ASP A 88 23.85 6.15 2.12
CA ASP A 88 25.07 6.78 1.66
C ASP A 88 25.95 7.32 2.81
N ALA A 89 25.73 6.83 4.04
CA ALA A 89 26.56 7.16 5.19
C ALA A 89 28.04 6.98 4.82
N GLU A 90 28.82 8.05 4.98
CA GLU A 90 30.16 8.24 4.44
C GLU A 90 31.03 6.97 4.55
N GLN A 91 31.89 6.77 3.55
CA GLN A 91 32.96 5.77 3.47
C GLN A 91 33.94 5.74 4.67
N SER A 92 33.70 6.51 5.74
CA SER A 92 34.65 6.77 6.83
C SER A 92 34.89 5.57 7.75
N VAL A 93 34.07 4.52 7.74
CA VAL A 93 34.34 3.30 8.53
C VAL A 93 35.39 2.42 7.84
N ALA A 94 35.45 2.39 6.50
CA ALA A 94 36.49 1.66 5.77
C ALA A 94 37.87 2.32 5.93
N ASP A 95 37.92 3.66 6.02
CA ASP A 95 39.14 4.43 6.24
C ASP A 95 39.60 4.38 7.71
N GLN A 96 38.67 4.35 8.67
CA GLN A 96 39.00 4.21 10.09
C GLN A 96 39.46 2.79 10.46
N LEU A 97 38.93 1.76 9.80
CA LEU A 97 39.44 0.39 9.96
C LEU A 97 40.80 0.21 9.28
N SER A 98 41.03 0.81 8.11
CA SER A 98 42.34 0.77 7.43
C SER A 98 43.45 1.48 8.23
N SER A 99 43.12 2.56 8.95
CA SER A 99 44.07 3.24 9.85
C SER A 99 44.28 2.53 11.19
N ALA A 100 43.28 1.81 11.71
CA ALA A 100 43.43 0.95 12.88
C ALA A 100 44.38 -0.24 12.62
N PHE A 101 44.32 -0.84 11.42
CA PHE A 101 45.21 -1.94 11.04
C PHE A 101 46.62 -1.50 10.61
N ALA A 102 46.81 -0.23 10.22
CA ALA A 102 48.14 0.33 9.94
C ALA A 102 49.01 0.52 11.20
N SER A 103 48.42 0.41 12.40
CA SER A 103 49.13 0.58 13.69
C SER A 103 49.74 -0.71 14.25
N PHE A 104 49.56 -1.86 13.60
CA PHE A 104 50.19 -3.13 13.98
C PHE A 104 50.87 -3.80 12.78
N GLY A 105 52.18 -3.61 12.65
CA GLY A 105 53.07 -4.60 12.03
C GLY A 105 53.49 -4.34 10.59
N THR A 106 54.73 -3.90 10.45
CA THR A 106 55.57 -3.99 9.24
C THR A 106 55.75 -5.43 8.76
N ALA A 107 55.47 -5.72 7.47
CA ALA A 107 56.41 -6.35 6.51
C ALA A 107 55.71 -6.99 5.28
N ALA A 108 56.35 -6.77 4.13
CA ALA A 108 56.29 -7.53 2.87
C ALA A 108 55.10 -7.33 1.92
N ALA A 109 55.46 -6.80 0.74
CA ALA A 109 54.64 -6.61 -0.44
C ALA A 109 54.25 -7.94 -1.11
N GLY A 110 53.03 -7.98 -1.63
CA GLY A 110 52.53 -9.06 -2.48
C GLY A 110 51.10 -8.76 -2.94
N SER A 111 50.95 -8.47 -4.23
CA SER A 111 49.72 -8.08 -4.91
C SER A 111 48.56 -9.08 -4.78
N SER A 112 47.43 -8.64 -4.23
CA SER A 112 46.09 -8.94 -4.77
C SER A 112 45.13 -7.84 -4.33
N ALA A 113 44.48 -7.17 -5.29
CA ALA A 113 43.35 -6.30 -5.01
C ALA A 113 42.20 -7.18 -4.52
N ASN A 114 42.13 -7.43 -3.22
CA ASN A 114 41.01 -8.13 -2.61
C ASN A 114 39.78 -7.21 -2.67
N ALA A 115 38.75 -7.70 -3.36
CA ALA A 115 37.41 -7.15 -3.31
C ALA A 115 37.00 -7.05 -1.83
N VAL A 116 36.94 -5.81 -1.31
CA VAL A 116 36.28 -5.52 -0.05
C VAL A 116 34.82 -5.90 -0.25
N THR A 117 34.43 -7.03 0.32
CA THR A 117 33.05 -7.47 0.38
C THR A 117 32.29 -6.41 1.17
N ALA A 118 31.45 -5.63 0.48
CA ALA A 118 30.53 -4.71 1.12
C ALA A 118 29.68 -5.52 2.11
N VAL A 119 29.91 -5.31 3.42
CA VAL A 119 28.98 -5.79 4.45
C VAL A 119 27.61 -5.23 4.07
N PRO A 120 26.55 -6.05 3.95
CA PRO A 120 25.26 -5.53 3.53
C PRO A 120 24.83 -4.46 4.55
N LEU A 121 24.67 -3.22 4.07
CA LEU A 121 24.25 -2.08 4.87
C LEU A 121 22.87 -2.32 5.51
N LEU A 122 22.04 -3.21 4.94
CA LEU A 122 20.64 -3.37 5.34
C LEU A 122 20.40 -4.04 6.71
N PRO A 123 21.00 -5.20 7.07
CA PRO A 123 20.88 -5.74 8.42
C PRO A 123 21.36 -4.75 9.49
N LEU A 124 22.42 -4.00 9.20
CA LEU A 124 22.93 -2.94 10.07
C LEU A 124 21.91 -1.80 10.19
N VAL A 125 21.34 -1.35 9.07
CA VAL A 125 20.28 -0.32 9.00
C VAL A 125 19.03 -0.76 9.78
N MET A 126 18.59 -2.01 9.63
CA MET A 126 17.43 -2.54 10.34
C MET A 126 17.66 -2.69 11.84
N GLN A 127 18.84 -3.19 12.22
CA GLN A 127 19.25 -3.27 13.61
C GLN A 127 19.29 -1.88 14.21
N ARG A 128 19.96 -0.92 13.55
CA ARG A 128 20.01 0.50 13.93
C ARG A 128 18.61 1.11 14.08
N MET A 129 17.70 0.82 13.15
CA MET A 129 16.31 1.26 13.17
C MET A 129 15.51 0.70 14.35
N ILE A 130 15.64 -0.61 14.62
CA ILE A 130 14.93 -1.28 15.72
C ILE A 130 15.55 -0.87 17.06
N ASP A 131 16.87 -0.77 17.15
CA ASP A 131 17.61 -0.34 18.33
C ASP A 131 17.24 1.09 18.73
N GLU A 132 17.16 2.03 17.79
CA GLU A 132 16.75 3.42 18.07
C GLU A 132 15.29 3.49 18.55
N ALA A 133 14.38 2.82 17.84
CA ALA A 133 12.98 2.86 18.21
C ALA A 133 12.71 2.13 19.56
N THR A 134 13.52 1.14 19.90
CA THR A 134 13.48 0.42 21.18
C THR A 134 14.17 1.21 22.30
N SER A 135 15.26 1.92 22.02
CA SER A 135 15.97 2.77 23.00
C SER A 135 15.09 3.93 23.45
N LEU A 136 14.40 4.58 22.51
CA LEU A 136 13.40 5.62 22.76
C LEU A 136 12.20 5.12 23.58
N ALA A 137 11.94 3.81 23.58
CA ALA A 137 10.82 3.21 24.33
C ALA A 137 11.16 3.11 25.81
N LYS A 138 12.45 2.94 26.08
CA LYS A 138 13.01 2.85 27.43
C LYS A 138 13.23 4.25 28.01
N SER A 139 13.68 5.24 27.23
CA SER A 139 14.03 6.58 27.74
C SER A 139 12.83 7.45 28.17
N ASN A 140 11.66 7.31 27.54
CA ASN A 140 10.44 8.05 27.94
C ASN A 140 9.81 7.55 29.25
N SER A 141 10.26 6.41 29.78
CA SER A 141 9.83 5.92 31.10
C SER A 141 10.56 6.59 32.28
N SER A 142 11.62 7.35 32.00
CA SER A 142 12.51 7.94 33.02
C SER A 142 12.43 9.47 33.18
N SER A 143 11.65 10.18 32.37
CA SER A 143 11.64 11.66 32.35
C SER A 143 10.47 12.34 33.09
N SER A 144 9.61 11.61 33.80
CA SER A 144 8.50 12.19 34.58
C SER A 144 8.78 12.39 36.08
N SER A 145 10.02 12.24 36.54
CA SER A 145 10.37 12.36 37.97
C SER A 145 11.46 13.40 38.24
N SER A 146 11.21 14.68 37.95
CA SER A 146 12.00 15.76 38.56
C SER A 146 11.29 17.12 38.47
N SER A 147 10.42 17.41 39.44
CA SER A 147 10.26 18.76 40.02
C SER A 147 9.15 18.79 41.07
N SER A 148 9.54 18.72 42.35
CA SER A 148 9.04 19.58 43.44
C SER A 148 9.44 18.99 44.80
N SER A 149 10.49 19.56 45.38
CA SER A 149 10.84 19.41 46.78
C SER A 149 10.08 20.47 47.60
N SER A 150 9.11 20.06 48.43
CA SER A 150 8.85 20.69 49.74
C SER A 150 7.87 19.86 50.59
N SER A 151 8.43 19.28 51.66
CA SER A 151 7.86 19.09 53.02
C SER A 151 6.50 18.41 53.27
N SER A 152 6.62 17.36 54.10
CA SER A 152 5.69 16.84 55.13
C SER A 152 4.35 16.21 54.70
N ASN A 153 4.30 14.87 54.67
CA ASN A 153 3.60 14.08 55.69
C ASN A 153 3.79 12.58 55.46
N ALA A 154 4.21 11.90 56.52
CA ALA A 154 4.33 10.45 56.57
C ALA A 154 2.93 9.84 56.82
N GLN A 155 2.29 9.34 55.76
CA GLN A 155 1.29 8.26 55.77
C GLN A 155 0.76 8.10 54.33
N GLY A 156 1.30 7.12 53.60
CA GLY A 156 0.86 6.88 52.22
C GLY A 156 1.73 5.91 51.42
N HIS A 157 2.28 4.86 52.04
CA HIS A 157 3.22 3.95 51.37
C HIS A 157 2.57 2.76 50.63
N GLN A 158 1.27 2.80 50.29
CA GLN A 158 0.63 1.67 49.57
C GLN A 158 -0.15 2.01 48.30
N HIS A 159 -0.18 3.25 47.81
CA HIS A 159 -0.92 3.60 46.57
C HIS A 159 -0.11 4.28 45.46
N GLN A 160 1.22 4.28 45.54
CA GLN A 160 2.11 4.80 44.48
C GLN A 160 2.85 3.70 43.68
N GLN A 161 2.35 2.46 43.70
CA GLN A 161 2.68 1.43 42.69
C GLN A 161 1.57 1.35 41.61
N GLN A 162 1.10 2.51 41.16
CA GLN A 162 0.20 2.58 40.01
C GLN A 162 0.99 2.34 38.72
N GLN A 163 0.78 1.16 38.14
CA GLN A 163 0.80 0.88 36.70
C GLN A 163 2.00 1.44 35.91
N GLN A 164 3.15 0.78 36.01
CA GLN A 164 4.00 0.64 34.82
C GLN A 164 3.25 -0.27 33.83
N GLN A 165 2.28 0.29 33.09
CA GLN A 165 1.73 -0.40 31.91
C GLN A 165 2.92 -0.63 30.97
N GLN A 166 3.33 -1.88 30.80
CA GLN A 166 4.27 -2.27 29.77
C GLN A 166 3.71 -1.75 28.43
N GLN A 167 4.36 -0.73 27.87
CA GLN A 167 3.94 -0.22 26.58
C GLN A 167 4.23 -1.31 25.53
N GLN A 168 3.16 -1.91 25.00
CA GLN A 168 3.26 -2.80 23.85
C GLN A 168 3.78 -2.03 22.64
N CYS A 169 4.81 -2.60 22.02
CA CYS A 169 5.46 -2.07 20.83
C CYS A 169 5.07 -2.95 19.63
N TRP A 170 4.46 -2.36 18.61
CA TRP A 170 4.06 -3.03 17.38
C TRP A 170 4.94 -2.58 16.23
N VAL A 171 5.53 -3.53 15.50
CA VAL A 171 6.27 -3.27 14.27
C VAL A 171 5.41 -3.70 13.10
N ILE A 172 4.80 -2.73 12.42
CA ILE A 172 3.95 -2.94 11.26
C ILE A 172 4.83 -2.84 10.01
N VAL A 173 4.95 -3.96 9.31
CA VAL A 173 5.76 -4.07 8.09
C VAL A 173 4.80 -4.14 6.90
N ASP A 174 4.99 -3.25 5.91
CA ASP A 174 4.31 -3.37 4.63
C ASP A 174 4.79 -4.65 3.92
N ALA A 175 3.90 -5.58 3.60
CA ALA A 175 4.28 -6.80 2.89
C ALA A 175 4.74 -6.47 1.46
N ASP A 176 4.24 -5.38 0.88
CA ASP A 176 4.64 -4.94 -0.45
C ASP A 176 6.06 -4.36 -0.38
N GLY A 177 6.99 -4.97 -1.11
CA GLY A 177 8.39 -4.53 -1.20
C GLY A 177 9.31 -4.90 -0.04
N SER A 178 8.79 -5.38 1.10
CA SER A 178 9.65 -5.84 2.22
C SER A 178 10.11 -7.30 2.12
N GLN A 179 9.53 -8.06 1.18
CA GLN A 179 9.72 -9.51 1.01
C GLN A 179 10.85 -9.88 0.04
N ASP A 180 11.22 -8.96 -0.86
CA ASP A 180 12.34 -9.16 -1.76
C ASP A 180 13.67 -8.88 -1.03
N PRO A 181 14.70 -9.71 -1.24
CA PRO A 181 16.02 -9.44 -0.70
C PRO A 181 16.65 -8.25 -1.42
N LEU A 182 17.26 -7.32 -0.68
CA LEU A 182 17.93 -6.16 -1.31
C LEU A 182 19.20 -6.54 -2.08
N ALA A 183 19.77 -7.71 -1.79
CA ALA A 183 20.92 -8.26 -2.51
C ALA A 183 20.81 -9.79 -2.61
N PRO A 184 21.35 -10.43 -3.66
CA PRO A 184 21.38 -11.89 -3.78
C PRO A 184 22.00 -12.55 -2.55
N GLY A 185 21.35 -13.58 -2.02
CA GLY A 185 21.81 -14.32 -0.85
C GLY A 185 21.56 -13.66 0.52
N CYS A 186 21.00 -12.45 0.56
CA CYS A 186 20.65 -11.78 1.81
C CYS A 186 19.21 -12.08 2.25
N ALA A 187 18.94 -11.88 3.54
CA ALA A 187 17.58 -11.81 4.06
C ALA A 187 16.86 -10.55 3.52
N SER A 188 15.55 -10.66 3.33
CA SER A 188 14.67 -9.52 3.07
C SER A 188 14.52 -8.64 4.32
N LEU A 189 14.01 -7.42 4.13
CA LEU A 189 13.72 -6.50 5.23
C LEU A 189 12.77 -7.17 6.24
N PHE A 190 11.73 -7.83 5.75
CA PHE A 190 10.77 -8.51 6.61
C PHE A 190 11.41 -9.67 7.41
N GLU A 191 12.24 -10.51 6.80
CA GLU A 191 12.94 -11.59 7.51
C GLU A 191 13.83 -11.06 8.63
N ALA A 192 14.57 -9.99 8.37
CA ALA A 192 15.45 -9.41 9.37
C ALA A 192 14.67 -8.77 10.54
N ALA A 193 13.52 -8.14 10.28
CA ALA A 193 12.64 -7.62 11.35
C ALA A 193 12.17 -8.75 12.28
N VAL A 194 11.67 -9.85 11.70
CA VAL A 194 11.17 -10.98 12.48
C VAL A 194 12.28 -11.68 13.24
N HIS A 195 13.43 -11.93 12.60
CA HIS A 195 14.57 -12.57 13.24
C HIS A 195 15.09 -11.76 14.43
N HIS A 196 15.26 -10.45 14.27
CA HIS A 196 15.81 -9.60 15.32
C HIS A 196 14.87 -9.48 16.53
N LEU A 197 13.57 -9.36 16.29
CA LEU A 197 12.58 -9.19 17.36
C LEU A 197 12.24 -10.49 18.09
N ASN A 198 12.44 -11.63 17.43
CA ASN A 198 12.25 -12.96 18.04
C ASN A 198 13.55 -13.57 18.60
N ALA A 199 14.70 -12.93 18.41
CA ALA A 199 15.97 -13.45 18.93
C ALA A 199 15.96 -13.44 20.48
N PRO A 200 16.38 -14.54 21.13
CA PRO A 200 16.51 -14.56 22.58
C PRO A 200 17.54 -13.51 23.02
N THR A 201 17.12 -12.58 23.86
CA THR A 201 18.03 -11.58 24.44
C THR A 201 19.05 -12.30 25.32
N HIS A 202 20.28 -12.45 24.83
CA HIS A 202 21.40 -12.94 25.64
C HIS A 202 21.86 -11.82 26.59
N SER A 203 21.06 -11.52 27.62
CA SER A 203 21.52 -10.79 28.80
C SER A 203 21.65 -11.74 29.98
N SER A 204 22.85 -12.28 30.15
CA SER A 204 23.35 -12.85 31.39
C SER A 204 23.52 -11.74 32.43
N SER A 205 22.41 -11.31 33.04
CA SER A 205 22.40 -10.73 34.38
C SER A 205 20.99 -10.73 34.94
N SER A 206 20.85 -11.38 36.09
CA SER A 206 19.65 -11.40 36.92
C SER A 206 19.25 -9.99 37.35
N SER A 207 18.42 -9.34 36.55
CA SER A 207 17.56 -8.25 37.00
C SER A 207 16.28 -8.30 36.18
N SER A 208 15.15 -8.43 36.88
CA SER A 208 13.79 -8.53 36.35
C SER A 208 13.33 -7.21 35.73
N SER A 209 14.02 -6.75 34.68
CA SER A 209 13.56 -5.64 33.87
C SER A 209 12.53 -6.18 32.87
N SER A 210 11.33 -5.61 32.92
CA SER A 210 10.21 -5.96 32.05
C SER A 210 10.59 -5.82 30.58
N SER A 211 10.85 -6.94 29.89
CA SER A 211 11.06 -6.93 28.45
C SER A 211 9.75 -6.53 27.76
N SER A 212 9.72 -5.36 27.11
CA SER A 212 8.65 -5.03 26.16
C SER A 212 8.71 -6.09 25.05
N SER A 213 7.66 -6.90 24.93
CA SER A 213 7.53 -7.89 23.85
C SER A 213 7.14 -7.16 22.57
N SER A 214 8.13 -6.66 21.83
CA SER A 214 7.90 -6.12 20.49
C SER A 214 7.33 -7.22 19.58
N ARG A 215 6.30 -6.90 18.81
CA ARG A 215 5.60 -7.87 17.95
C ARG A 215 5.52 -7.39 16.52
N VAL A 216 5.79 -8.30 15.58
CA VAL A 216 5.70 -8.00 14.14
C VAL A 216 4.29 -8.26 13.64
N LEU A 217 3.71 -7.24 13.01
CA LEU A 217 2.47 -7.30 12.25
C LEU A 217 2.80 -7.11 10.77
N LEU A 218 2.26 -7.96 9.90
CA LEU A 218 2.31 -7.72 8.45
C LEU A 218 1.06 -7.00 7.98
N LEU A 219 1.23 -5.95 7.17
CA LEU A 219 0.15 -5.33 6.41
C LEU A 219 0.17 -5.87 4.97
N VAL A 220 -0.87 -6.60 4.57
CA VAL A 220 -0.98 -7.15 3.22
C VAL A 220 -1.93 -6.30 2.39
N GLN A 221 -1.35 -5.57 1.45
CA GLN A 221 -2.06 -4.69 0.53
C GLN A 221 -2.21 -5.29 -0.86
N ASN A 222 -1.46 -6.35 -1.16
CA ASN A 222 -1.46 -7.01 -2.45
C ASN A 222 -1.10 -8.50 -2.34
N ILE A 223 -1.90 -9.36 -2.98
CA ILE A 223 -1.67 -10.81 -2.96
C ILE A 223 -0.50 -11.24 -3.85
N HIS A 224 -0.16 -10.43 -4.84
CA HIS A 224 0.79 -10.81 -5.88
C HIS A 224 2.24 -10.75 -5.43
N PHE A 225 2.53 -10.04 -4.33
CA PHE A 225 3.86 -10.04 -3.72
C PHE A 225 4.01 -11.09 -2.62
N LEU A 226 3.02 -11.95 -2.40
CA LEU A 226 3.10 -12.99 -1.38
C LEU A 226 4.02 -14.14 -1.83
N PRO A 227 4.66 -14.88 -0.91
CA PRO A 227 5.53 -16.01 -1.24
C PRO A 227 4.75 -17.31 -1.38
N PHE A 228 3.42 -17.22 -1.53
CA PHE A 228 2.52 -18.37 -1.59
C PHE A 228 1.29 -18.07 -2.44
N GLY A 229 0.58 -19.14 -2.77
CA GLY A 229 -0.60 -19.13 -3.63
C GLY A 229 -0.29 -19.00 -5.11
N ASP A 230 -1.33 -19.06 -5.95
CA ASP A 230 -1.22 -19.12 -7.41
C ASP A 230 -0.84 -17.77 -8.03
N GLN A 231 -1.02 -16.67 -7.29
CA GLN A 231 -0.76 -15.31 -7.75
C GLN A 231 0.50 -14.68 -7.16
N GLY A 232 1.06 -15.29 -6.10
CA GLY A 232 2.18 -14.74 -5.35
C GLY A 232 3.52 -14.98 -6.04
N THR A 233 4.25 -13.91 -6.34
CA THR A 233 5.51 -13.91 -7.10
C THR A 233 6.76 -13.81 -6.24
N ALA A 234 6.63 -13.60 -4.92
CA ALA A 234 7.81 -13.53 -4.05
C ALA A 234 8.47 -14.91 -3.91
N ALA A 235 9.78 -14.91 -3.69
CA ALA A 235 10.56 -16.12 -3.60
C ALA A 235 10.12 -16.98 -2.41
N ARG A 236 9.90 -18.28 -2.62
CA ARG A 236 9.46 -19.23 -1.57
C ARG A 236 10.61 -19.72 -0.70
N ARG A 237 11.49 -18.81 -0.29
CA ARG A 237 12.70 -19.15 0.48
C ARG A 237 12.30 -19.64 1.88
N PRO A 238 12.97 -20.68 2.42
CA PRO A 238 12.67 -21.18 3.77
C PRO A 238 12.69 -20.09 4.84
N GLY A 239 13.65 -19.15 4.77
CA GLY A 239 13.75 -18.02 5.71
C GLY A 239 12.52 -17.10 5.67
N LEU A 240 12.03 -16.76 4.46
CA LEU A 240 10.86 -15.92 4.29
C LEU A 240 9.59 -16.60 4.80
N LEU A 241 9.41 -17.89 4.48
CA LEU A 241 8.27 -18.67 4.97
C LEU A 241 8.29 -18.86 6.48
N ALA A 242 9.47 -19.06 7.08
CA ALA A 242 9.65 -19.12 8.53
C ALA A 242 9.32 -17.77 9.18
N ALA A 243 9.73 -16.66 8.57
CA ALA A 243 9.37 -15.32 9.05
C ALA A 243 7.84 -15.12 9.04
N TRP A 244 7.16 -15.54 7.97
CA TRP A 244 5.69 -15.54 7.87
C TRP A 244 5.01 -16.39 8.95
N ALA A 245 5.57 -17.55 9.31
CA ALA A 245 5.04 -18.39 10.39
C ALA A 245 5.20 -17.74 11.78
N ALA A 246 6.19 -16.86 11.94
CA ALA A 246 6.57 -16.27 13.21
C ALA A 246 5.97 -14.89 13.49
N VAL A 247 5.15 -14.33 12.58
CA VAL A 247 4.47 -13.05 12.83
C VAL A 247 3.38 -13.16 13.91
N ALA A 248 3.18 -12.07 14.64
CA ALA A 248 2.11 -11.99 15.63
C ALA A 248 0.74 -11.89 14.96
N GLY A 249 0.64 -11.19 13.82
CA GLY A 249 -0.60 -11.09 13.07
C GLY A 249 -0.41 -10.59 11.63
N VAL A 250 -1.48 -10.67 10.85
CA VAL A 250 -1.58 -10.21 9.46
C VAL A 250 -2.83 -9.34 9.30
N ALA A 251 -2.63 -8.05 9.08
CA ALA A 251 -3.68 -7.10 8.72
C ALA A 251 -3.87 -7.11 7.20
N CYS A 252 -5.08 -7.40 6.75
CA CYS A 252 -5.46 -7.49 5.34
C CYS A 252 -6.39 -6.33 4.97
N VAL A 253 -6.16 -5.68 3.83
CA VAL A 253 -6.97 -4.51 3.42
C VAL A 253 -8.42 -4.84 3.02
N SER A 254 -8.73 -6.12 2.83
CA SER A 254 -10.05 -6.61 2.41
C SER A 254 -10.30 -8.05 2.81
N ASN A 255 -11.56 -8.49 2.74
CA ASN A 255 -11.93 -9.89 2.92
C ASN A 255 -11.35 -10.77 1.81
N PHE A 256 -11.27 -10.27 0.58
CA PHE A 256 -10.60 -10.98 -0.52
C PHE A 256 -9.15 -11.35 -0.14
N VAL A 257 -8.37 -10.38 0.33
CA VAL A 257 -6.97 -10.61 0.73
C VAL A 257 -6.89 -11.56 1.92
N ALA A 258 -7.73 -11.36 2.96
CA ALA A 258 -7.73 -12.23 4.13
C ALA A 258 -8.03 -13.69 3.78
N ARG A 259 -9.01 -13.94 2.89
CA ARG A 259 -9.34 -15.29 2.41
C ARG A 259 -8.20 -15.90 1.62
N TYR A 260 -7.52 -15.12 0.77
CA TYR A 260 -6.35 -15.58 0.04
C TYR A 260 -5.23 -16.01 0.99
N VAL A 261 -4.91 -15.18 2.00
CA VAL A 261 -3.90 -15.51 3.01
C VAL A 261 -4.30 -16.76 3.80
N MET A 262 -5.53 -16.85 4.30
CA MET A 262 -6.03 -18.04 5.02
C MET A 262 -5.89 -19.32 4.21
N LEU A 263 -6.24 -19.27 2.92
CA LEU A 263 -6.19 -20.43 2.04
C LEU A 263 -4.74 -20.86 1.72
N HIS A 264 -3.89 -19.90 1.39
CA HIS A 264 -2.57 -20.19 0.83
C HIS A 264 -1.43 -20.21 1.86
N ALA A 265 -1.63 -19.64 3.05
CA ALA A 265 -0.68 -19.70 4.16
C ALA A 265 -1.02 -20.78 5.20
N ALA A 266 -2.05 -21.61 4.97
CA ALA A 266 -2.49 -22.63 5.93
C ALA A 266 -1.36 -23.59 6.35
N GLY A 267 -0.46 -23.94 5.42
CA GLY A 267 0.71 -24.78 5.69
C GLY A 267 1.82 -24.13 6.53
N LEU A 268 1.75 -22.82 6.76
CA LEU A 268 2.72 -22.07 7.57
C LEU A 268 2.35 -22.02 9.06
N GLY A 269 1.22 -22.62 9.47
CA GLY A 269 0.77 -22.64 10.87
C GLY A 269 0.16 -21.32 11.35
N LEU A 270 -0.09 -20.37 10.46
CA LEU A 270 -0.75 -19.10 10.76
C LEU A 270 -2.22 -19.34 11.13
N GLN A 271 -2.56 -19.12 12.41
CA GLN A 271 -3.91 -19.36 12.91
C GLN A 271 -4.91 -18.29 12.41
N PRO A 272 -6.18 -18.65 12.10
CA PRO A 272 -7.16 -17.69 11.61
C PRO A 272 -7.36 -16.46 12.51
N GLN A 273 -7.21 -16.60 13.83
CA GLN A 273 -7.34 -15.51 14.80
C GLN A 273 -6.24 -14.45 14.66
N ARG A 274 -5.12 -14.80 14.02
CA ARG A 274 -4.01 -13.91 13.69
C ARG A 274 -4.19 -13.18 12.36
N ILE A 275 -5.34 -13.33 11.70
CA ILE A 275 -5.64 -12.63 10.44
C ILE A 275 -6.83 -11.72 10.68
N HIS A 276 -6.70 -10.44 10.34
CA HIS A 276 -7.74 -9.45 10.56
C HIS A 276 -7.91 -8.53 9.35
N VAL A 277 -9.16 -8.26 8.98
CA VAL A 277 -9.47 -7.32 7.90
C VAL A 277 -9.49 -5.91 8.47
N VAL A 278 -8.65 -5.03 7.93
CA VAL A 278 -8.66 -3.61 8.25
C VAL A 278 -8.92 -2.82 6.97
N HIS A 279 -10.16 -2.38 6.82
CA HIS A 279 -10.60 -1.61 5.68
C HIS A 279 -9.83 -0.29 5.57
N CYS A 280 -9.52 0.17 4.35
CA CYS A 280 -8.82 1.45 4.12
C CYS A 280 -9.52 2.66 4.79
N ALA A 281 -10.83 2.56 4.98
CA ALA A 281 -11.65 3.56 5.68
C ALA A 281 -11.24 3.71 7.16
N ALA A 282 -10.80 2.63 7.83
CA ALA A 282 -10.30 2.67 9.20
C ALA A 282 -9.15 3.69 9.38
N TRP A 283 -8.36 3.86 8.32
CA TRP A 283 -7.21 4.75 8.25
C TRP A 283 -7.53 6.14 7.71
N ASN A 284 -8.82 6.48 7.56
CA ASN A 284 -9.23 7.74 6.95
C ASN A 284 -8.65 7.95 5.53
N ALA A 285 -8.39 6.86 4.80
CA ALA A 285 -7.66 6.89 3.52
C ALA A 285 -8.42 7.60 2.38
N PHE A 286 -9.72 7.83 2.54
CA PHE A 286 -10.55 8.57 1.57
C PHE A 286 -10.62 10.08 1.89
N GLY A 287 -9.99 10.52 2.99
CA GLY A 287 -10.09 11.87 3.52
C GLY A 287 -11.36 12.11 4.33
N ARG A 288 -11.43 13.29 4.95
CA ARG A 288 -12.61 13.77 5.68
C ARG A 288 -13.46 14.60 4.72
N GLY A 289 -14.77 14.36 4.71
CA GLY A 289 -15.71 15.13 3.91
C GLY A 289 -15.76 16.62 4.29
N PRO A 290 -16.60 17.43 3.62
CA PRO A 290 -17.63 17.01 2.68
C PRO A 290 -17.07 16.63 1.29
N PHE A 291 -17.68 15.61 0.68
CA PHE A 291 -17.41 15.25 -0.71
C PHE A 291 -18.47 15.89 -1.60
N GLU A 292 -18.04 16.55 -2.67
CA GLU A 292 -18.93 17.09 -3.70
C GLU A 292 -19.80 15.98 -4.31
N ASP A 293 -21.08 16.25 -4.55
CA ASP A 293 -21.99 15.31 -5.22
C ASP A 293 -22.01 15.57 -6.73
N CYS A 294 -20.96 15.09 -7.40
CA CYS A 294 -20.82 15.18 -8.86
C CYS A 294 -21.98 14.48 -9.57
N GLY A 295 -22.41 13.31 -9.07
CA GLY A 295 -23.50 12.52 -9.64
C GLY A 295 -24.80 13.31 -9.75
N ALA A 296 -25.20 14.02 -8.69
CA ALA A 296 -26.40 14.87 -8.70
C ALA A 296 -26.33 16.01 -9.75
N VAL A 297 -25.13 16.49 -10.08
CA VAL A 297 -24.92 17.47 -11.16
C VAL A 297 -25.02 16.80 -12.54
N HIS A 298 -24.40 15.63 -12.69
CA HIS A 298 -24.35 14.86 -13.94
C HIS A 298 -25.70 14.31 -14.39
N VAL A 299 -26.59 13.93 -13.45
CA VAL A 299 -27.96 13.47 -13.74
C VAL A 299 -28.69 14.44 -14.68
N LYS A 300 -28.45 15.75 -14.55
CA LYS A 300 -29.09 16.80 -15.38
C LYS A 300 -28.60 16.82 -16.83
N GLN A 301 -27.48 16.16 -17.12
CA GLN A 301 -26.88 16.08 -18.46
C GLN A 301 -27.40 14.87 -19.25
N LEU A 302 -28.10 13.93 -18.60
CA LEU A 302 -28.61 12.71 -19.22
C LEU A 302 -30.00 12.93 -19.85
N PRO A 303 -30.29 12.22 -20.96
CA PRO A 303 -31.60 12.30 -21.60
C PRO A 303 -32.72 11.88 -20.63
N TYR A 304 -33.77 12.68 -20.56
CA TYR A 304 -34.99 12.37 -19.81
C TYR A 304 -36.05 11.88 -20.80
N HIS A 305 -36.70 10.75 -20.51
CA HIS A 305 -37.73 10.17 -21.39
C HIS A 305 -39.09 10.88 -21.31
N GLY A 306 -39.20 11.99 -20.59
CA GLY A 306 -40.36 12.88 -20.65
C GLY A 306 -40.32 13.78 -21.89
N LEU A 307 -41.39 13.75 -22.68
CA LEU A 307 -41.61 14.57 -23.89
C LEU A 307 -41.22 16.03 -23.67
N ASP A 308 -40.16 16.50 -24.34
CA ASP A 308 -39.89 17.92 -24.49
C ASP A 308 -39.93 18.30 -25.97
N THR A 309 -41.10 18.78 -26.38
CA THR A 309 -41.33 19.46 -27.65
C THR A 309 -40.95 20.92 -27.46
N GLY A 310 -39.79 21.36 -27.97
CA GLY A 310 -39.49 22.79 -27.89
C GLY A 310 -38.13 23.23 -28.43
N ASN A 311 -38.18 23.84 -29.62
CA ASN A 311 -37.33 24.89 -30.19
C ASN A 311 -35.92 25.12 -29.63
N ALA A 312 -34.91 25.09 -30.50
CA ALA A 312 -33.95 26.21 -30.60
C ALA A 312 -33.10 26.14 -31.88
N SER A 313 -33.21 27.21 -32.66
CA SER A 313 -32.25 27.67 -33.65
C SER A 313 -30.92 28.06 -32.99
N SER A 314 -29.87 27.27 -33.18
CA SER A 314 -28.48 27.66 -32.95
C SER A 314 -27.64 27.17 -34.13
N SER A 315 -26.57 27.91 -34.49
CA SER A 315 -25.74 27.59 -35.65
C SER A 315 -25.10 26.20 -35.50
N ALA A 316 -25.02 25.43 -36.59
CA ALA A 316 -24.57 24.04 -36.58
C ALA A 316 -23.20 23.83 -35.92
N GLU A 317 -22.30 24.82 -36.00
CA GLU A 317 -20.98 24.79 -35.34
C GLU A 317 -21.06 25.01 -33.82
N GLN A 318 -21.93 25.91 -33.34
CA GLN A 318 -22.17 26.08 -31.90
C GLN A 318 -22.94 24.89 -31.32
N GLN A 319 -23.87 24.29 -32.08
CA GLN A 319 -24.53 23.04 -31.72
C GLN A 319 -23.55 21.87 -31.71
N GLN A 320 -22.62 21.76 -32.67
CA GLN A 320 -21.58 20.72 -32.67
C GLN A 320 -20.57 20.90 -31.54
N GLN A 321 -20.10 22.12 -31.26
CA GLN A 321 -19.20 22.38 -30.13
C GLN A 321 -19.90 22.16 -28.78
N GLN A 322 -21.16 22.58 -28.62
CA GLN A 322 -21.95 22.28 -27.42
C GLN A 322 -22.31 20.79 -27.32
N GLN A 323 -22.57 20.08 -28.42
CA GLN A 323 -22.81 18.63 -28.42
C GLN A 323 -21.54 17.84 -28.12
N GLN A 324 -20.37 18.25 -28.63
CA GLN A 324 -19.07 17.65 -28.27
C GLN A 324 -18.70 17.91 -26.80
N GLN A 325 -19.04 19.09 -26.26
CA GLN A 325 -18.91 19.39 -24.83
C GLN A 325 -19.96 18.68 -23.95
N ARG A 326 -21.07 18.20 -24.52
CA ARG A 326 -22.15 17.48 -23.82
C ARG A 326 -22.03 15.96 -23.83
N LYS A 327 -21.11 15.38 -24.59
CA LYS A 327 -20.97 13.92 -24.65
C LYS A 327 -20.59 13.37 -23.27
N PRO A 328 -21.29 12.35 -22.77
CA PRO A 328 -21.01 11.74 -21.48
C PRO A 328 -19.56 11.24 -21.48
N VAL A 329 -18.84 11.53 -20.40
CA VAL A 329 -17.44 11.16 -20.23
C VAL A 329 -17.37 9.93 -19.33
N VAL A 330 -16.85 8.84 -19.88
CA VAL A 330 -16.53 7.61 -19.17
C VAL A 330 -15.06 7.65 -18.76
N GLY A 331 -14.79 7.52 -17.47
CA GLY A 331 -13.47 7.72 -16.88
C GLY A 331 -12.80 6.40 -16.48
N CYS A 332 -11.49 6.31 -16.67
CA CYS A 332 -10.64 5.30 -16.01
C CYS A 332 -9.46 6.01 -15.34
N LEU A 333 -9.42 5.98 -14.00
CA LEU A 333 -8.50 6.82 -13.23
C LEU A 333 -7.10 6.22 -13.07
N LYS A 334 -6.87 5.02 -13.59
CA LYS A 334 -5.54 4.44 -13.76
C LYS A 334 -5.51 3.52 -14.97
N VAL A 335 -5.06 4.04 -16.10
CA VAL A 335 -4.93 3.33 -17.37
C VAL A 335 -3.52 2.74 -17.44
N THR A 336 -3.42 1.47 -17.07
CA THR A 336 -2.23 0.62 -17.15
C THR A 336 -2.64 -0.77 -17.63
N PRO A 337 -1.74 -1.58 -18.18
CA PRO A 337 -2.12 -2.89 -18.71
C PRO A 337 -2.87 -3.78 -17.70
N GLU A 338 -2.42 -3.85 -16.45
CA GLU A 338 -3.05 -4.65 -15.40
C GLU A 338 -4.40 -4.09 -14.93
N LYS A 339 -4.60 -2.77 -15.03
CA LYS A 339 -5.87 -2.10 -14.72
C LYS A 339 -6.84 -2.09 -15.90
N GLY A 340 -6.60 -2.91 -16.92
CA GLY A 340 -7.49 -3.06 -18.07
C GLY A 340 -7.34 -1.95 -19.12
N GLY A 341 -6.19 -1.30 -19.21
CA GLY A 341 -5.96 -0.21 -20.15
C GLY A 341 -6.27 -0.56 -21.61
N TRP A 342 -5.93 -1.78 -22.04
CA TRP A 342 -6.25 -2.27 -23.39
C TRP A 342 -7.76 -2.39 -23.64
N LEU A 343 -8.52 -2.86 -22.65
CA LEU A 343 -9.98 -2.90 -22.70
C LEU A 343 -10.57 -1.50 -22.76
N PHE A 344 -10.02 -0.55 -21.99
CA PHE A 344 -10.44 0.86 -22.02
C PHE A 344 -10.27 1.49 -23.41
N LEU A 345 -9.13 1.26 -24.08
CA LEU A 345 -8.91 1.72 -25.46
C LEU A 345 -9.87 1.05 -26.46
N ALA A 346 -10.11 -0.26 -26.30
CA ALA A 346 -11.06 -1.00 -27.14
C ALA A 346 -12.49 -0.49 -26.98
N LEU A 347 -12.90 -0.11 -25.77
CA LEU A 347 -14.21 0.51 -25.50
C LEU A 347 -14.35 1.87 -26.16
N ALA A 348 -13.32 2.73 -26.09
CA ALA A 348 -13.33 4.01 -26.77
C ALA A 348 -13.51 3.85 -28.29
N ALA A 349 -12.83 2.88 -28.90
CA ALA A 349 -13.01 2.56 -30.31
C ALA A 349 -14.40 1.99 -30.63
N ARG A 350 -14.98 1.18 -29.73
CA ARG A 350 -16.32 0.58 -29.89
C ARG A 350 -17.45 1.59 -29.72
N MET A 351 -17.23 2.68 -28.99
CA MET A 351 -18.27 3.65 -28.59
C MET A 351 -17.93 5.09 -29.04
N PRO A 352 -17.86 5.40 -30.35
CA PRO A 352 -17.48 6.73 -30.85
C PRO A 352 -18.47 7.86 -30.46
N GLY A 353 -19.69 7.49 -30.04
CA GLY A 353 -20.69 8.43 -29.50
C GLY A 353 -20.42 8.90 -28.07
N VAL A 354 -19.53 8.23 -27.34
CA VAL A 354 -19.21 8.48 -25.92
C VAL A 354 -17.78 9.00 -25.80
N ASN A 355 -17.56 10.00 -24.94
CA ASN A 355 -16.22 10.50 -24.67
C ASN A 355 -15.57 9.66 -23.56
N PHE A 356 -14.26 9.45 -23.65
CA PHE A 356 -13.46 8.69 -22.70
C PHE A 356 -12.34 9.55 -22.13
N LEU A 357 -12.16 9.50 -20.82
CA LEU A 357 -11.08 10.19 -20.10
C LEU A 357 -10.25 9.17 -19.31
N GLY A 358 -9.00 8.97 -19.67
CA GLY A 358 -8.08 8.06 -18.99
C GLY A 358 -6.93 8.79 -18.32
N VAL A 359 -6.55 8.38 -17.11
CA VAL A 359 -5.30 8.83 -16.49
C VAL A 359 -4.20 7.82 -16.82
N CYS A 360 -3.24 8.19 -17.66
CA CYS A 360 -2.25 7.29 -18.22
C CYS A 360 -0.85 7.91 -18.17
N ALA A 361 0.12 7.13 -17.70
CA ALA A 361 1.55 7.39 -17.86
C ALA A 361 2.27 6.22 -18.55
N ASP A 362 1.54 5.18 -18.96
CA ASP A 362 2.12 3.99 -19.58
C ASP A 362 2.49 4.27 -21.05
N PRO A 363 3.78 4.19 -21.43
CA PRO A 363 4.22 4.56 -22.78
C PRO A 363 3.57 3.72 -23.89
N ALA A 364 3.35 2.43 -23.66
CA ALA A 364 2.79 1.53 -24.68
C ALA A 364 1.32 1.85 -24.94
N LEU A 365 0.54 2.12 -23.90
CA LEU A 365 -0.86 2.53 -24.03
C LEU A 365 -0.99 3.94 -24.64
N LEU A 366 -0.11 4.88 -24.29
CA LEU A 366 -0.07 6.21 -24.91
C LEU A 366 0.22 6.11 -26.40
N GLN A 367 1.21 5.31 -26.79
CA GLN A 367 1.56 5.07 -28.19
C GLN A 367 0.42 4.40 -28.96
N ALA A 368 -0.21 3.38 -28.37
CA ALA A 368 -1.35 2.69 -28.98
C ALA A 368 -2.56 3.61 -29.18
N ALA A 369 -2.87 4.46 -28.19
CA ALA A 369 -3.94 5.44 -28.29
C ALA A 369 -3.68 6.48 -29.40
N ALA A 370 -2.44 6.97 -29.51
CA ALA A 370 -2.04 7.90 -30.56
C ALA A 370 -2.14 7.26 -31.96
N ALA A 371 -1.68 6.01 -32.10
CA ALA A 371 -1.76 5.26 -33.35
C ALA A 371 -3.22 4.96 -33.78
N ALA A 372 -4.11 4.71 -32.81
CA ALA A 372 -5.52 4.46 -33.07
C ALA A 372 -6.30 5.73 -33.49
N GLY A 373 -5.79 6.92 -33.19
CA GLY A 373 -6.37 8.19 -33.63
C GLY A 373 -7.81 8.42 -33.15
N LEU A 374 -8.16 7.94 -31.96
CA LEU A 374 -9.54 7.96 -31.45
C LEU A 374 -9.96 9.38 -31.02
N PRO A 375 -10.87 10.06 -31.76
CA PRO A 375 -11.22 11.46 -31.49
C PRO A 375 -12.05 11.66 -30.22
N ASN A 376 -12.60 10.57 -29.67
CA ASN A 376 -13.40 10.55 -28.44
C ASN A 376 -12.58 10.11 -27.21
N LEU A 377 -11.27 9.90 -27.32
CA LEU A 377 -10.41 9.49 -26.22
C LEU A 377 -9.46 10.63 -25.82
N ARG A 378 -9.45 10.97 -24.53
CA ARG A 378 -8.47 11.87 -23.93
C ARG A 378 -7.69 11.13 -22.85
N LEU A 379 -6.37 11.04 -23.00
CA LEU A 379 -5.47 10.56 -21.96
C LEU A 379 -4.76 11.75 -21.30
N VAL A 380 -4.74 11.78 -19.97
CA VAL A 380 -4.08 12.82 -19.16
C VAL A 380 -3.03 12.19 -18.24
N PRO A 381 -1.96 12.91 -17.88
CA PRO A 381 -0.98 12.41 -16.92
C PRO A 381 -1.59 12.24 -15.51
N PRO A 382 -0.94 11.50 -14.61
CA PRO A 382 -1.32 11.41 -13.20
C PRO A 382 -1.51 12.80 -12.57
N VAL A 383 -2.59 12.95 -11.81
CA VAL A 383 -2.93 14.21 -11.12
C VAL A 383 -2.94 14.00 -9.62
N ALA A 384 -2.65 15.05 -8.84
CA ALA A 384 -2.62 14.98 -7.39
C ALA A 384 -4.01 14.83 -6.73
N GLU A 385 -5.08 15.31 -7.37
CA GLU A 385 -6.44 15.37 -6.79
C GLU A 385 -7.48 14.73 -7.71
N VAL A 386 -7.82 13.45 -7.46
CA VAL A 386 -8.84 12.71 -8.26
C VAL A 386 -10.18 13.42 -8.30
N GLY A 387 -10.54 14.13 -7.22
CA GLY A 387 -11.81 14.84 -7.14
C GLY A 387 -12.01 15.84 -8.29
N GLN A 388 -10.94 16.46 -8.78
CA GLN A 388 -11.00 17.37 -9.93
C GLN A 388 -11.36 16.63 -11.22
N LEU A 389 -10.85 15.41 -11.42
CA LEU A 389 -11.21 14.59 -12.58
C LEU A 389 -12.65 14.08 -12.47
N LEU A 390 -13.07 13.64 -11.27
CA LEU A 390 -14.40 13.08 -11.05
C LEU A 390 -15.54 14.08 -11.28
N ARG A 391 -15.28 15.40 -11.24
CA ARG A 391 -16.24 16.43 -11.68
C ARG A 391 -16.63 16.32 -13.15
N HIS A 392 -15.74 15.76 -13.96
CA HIS A 392 -15.92 15.67 -15.40
C HIS A 392 -16.26 14.25 -15.87
N VAL A 393 -16.34 13.27 -14.96
CA VAL A 393 -16.58 11.86 -15.29
C VAL A 393 -17.97 11.46 -14.83
N LEU A 394 -18.80 11.01 -15.77
CA LEU A 394 -20.15 10.52 -15.47
C LEU A 394 -20.14 9.09 -14.95
N VAL A 395 -19.23 8.24 -15.44
CA VAL A 395 -19.13 6.83 -15.03
C VAL A 395 -17.66 6.49 -14.86
N VAL A 396 -17.29 5.89 -13.74
CA VAL A 396 -15.93 5.36 -13.54
C VAL A 396 -15.90 3.88 -13.88
N LEU A 397 -14.97 3.50 -14.75
CA LEU A 397 -14.64 2.11 -15.03
C LEU A 397 -13.46 1.68 -14.16
N ALA A 398 -13.58 0.52 -13.53
CA ALA A 398 -12.46 -0.23 -12.96
C ALA A 398 -12.34 -1.59 -13.69
N PRO A 399 -11.85 -1.60 -14.95
CA PRO A 399 -11.81 -2.79 -15.79
C PRO A 399 -10.60 -3.68 -15.54
N SER A 400 -10.12 -3.74 -14.29
CA SER A 400 -8.90 -4.45 -13.92
C SER A 400 -8.97 -5.90 -14.38
N VAL A 401 -7.96 -6.34 -15.14
CA VAL A 401 -7.69 -7.77 -15.42
C VAL A 401 -6.83 -8.39 -14.32
N TRP A 402 -6.43 -7.55 -13.37
CA TRP A 402 -5.72 -7.80 -12.14
C TRP A 402 -6.66 -8.18 -11.01
N ARG A 403 -6.26 -9.14 -10.16
CA ARG A 403 -6.96 -9.44 -8.90
C ARG A 403 -6.68 -8.33 -7.88
N GLU A 404 -7.52 -7.31 -7.90
CA GLU A 404 -7.40 -6.16 -6.99
C GLU A 404 -7.49 -6.58 -5.53
N ALA A 405 -6.72 -5.94 -4.67
CA ALA A 405 -6.85 -6.16 -3.24
C ALA A 405 -8.14 -5.54 -2.70
N PHE A 406 -8.46 -4.32 -3.11
CA PHE A 406 -9.69 -3.62 -2.70
C PHE A 406 -10.22 -2.74 -3.84
N GLY A 407 -9.46 -1.72 -4.27
CA GLY A 407 -9.86 -0.80 -5.33
C GLY A 407 -10.45 0.50 -4.79
N MET A 408 -9.61 1.30 -4.11
CA MET A 408 -10.01 2.56 -3.46
C MET A 408 -10.77 3.52 -4.38
N VAL A 409 -10.37 3.59 -5.65
CA VAL A 409 -10.99 4.44 -6.68
C VAL A 409 -12.50 4.23 -6.81
N VAL A 410 -12.98 3.01 -6.54
CA VAL A 410 -14.40 2.66 -6.59
C VAL A 410 -15.16 3.43 -5.50
N VAL A 411 -14.64 3.40 -4.27
CA VAL A 411 -15.22 4.14 -3.14
C VAL A 411 -15.08 5.66 -3.35
N GLU A 412 -13.96 6.15 -3.89
CA GLU A 412 -13.75 7.58 -4.17
C GLU A 412 -14.74 8.17 -5.17
N ALA A 413 -15.12 7.38 -6.19
CA ALA A 413 -16.13 7.72 -7.17
C ALA A 413 -17.54 7.72 -6.54
N MET A 414 -17.86 6.66 -5.80
CA MET A 414 -19.14 6.54 -5.07
C MET A 414 -19.33 7.67 -4.06
N LEU A 415 -18.29 8.06 -3.32
CA LEU A 415 -18.30 9.23 -2.42
C LEU A 415 -18.66 10.54 -3.12
N ARG A 416 -18.59 10.60 -4.46
CA ARG A 416 -19.00 11.74 -5.28
C ARG A 416 -20.29 11.52 -6.06
N GLY A 417 -21.03 10.46 -5.74
CA GLY A 417 -22.26 10.10 -6.46
C GLY A 417 -22.02 9.61 -7.89
N VAL A 418 -20.77 9.38 -8.30
CA VAL A 418 -20.43 8.91 -9.64
C VAL A 418 -20.56 7.38 -9.67
N PRO A 419 -21.45 6.82 -10.50
CA PRO A 419 -21.59 5.36 -10.61
C PRO A 419 -20.32 4.68 -11.12
N VAL A 420 -20.17 3.42 -10.72
CA VAL A 420 -19.00 2.59 -11.01
C VAL A 420 -19.39 1.31 -11.73
N ILE A 421 -18.65 0.96 -12.79
CA ILE A 421 -18.67 -0.35 -13.42
C ILE A 421 -17.33 -1.01 -13.14
N VAL A 422 -17.36 -2.18 -12.49
CA VAL A 422 -16.16 -2.86 -12.02
C VAL A 422 -16.03 -4.23 -12.67
N SER A 423 -14.79 -4.73 -12.79
CA SER A 423 -14.59 -6.13 -13.13
C SER A 423 -14.90 -7.05 -11.94
N ASP A 424 -15.02 -8.35 -12.21
CA ASP A 424 -15.20 -9.40 -11.20
C ASP A 424 -13.89 -9.80 -10.51
N GLN A 425 -12.82 -9.01 -10.67
CA GLN A 425 -11.50 -9.39 -10.22
C GLN A 425 -11.21 -8.97 -8.77
N GLY A 426 -10.89 -9.95 -7.94
CA GLY A 426 -10.44 -9.75 -6.56
C GLY A 426 -11.44 -8.99 -5.70
N GLY A 427 -10.94 -8.01 -4.94
CA GLY A 427 -11.70 -7.18 -4.01
C GLY A 427 -12.53 -6.07 -4.65
N LEU A 428 -12.59 -5.92 -5.99
CA LEU A 428 -13.37 -4.85 -6.61
C LEU A 428 -14.87 -4.94 -6.31
N SER A 429 -15.42 -6.16 -6.31
CA SER A 429 -16.83 -6.37 -5.95
C SER A 429 -17.10 -6.01 -4.48
N GLU A 430 -16.12 -6.25 -3.61
CA GLU A 430 -16.16 -5.84 -2.20
C GLU A 430 -16.10 -4.30 -2.06
N ALA A 431 -15.20 -3.64 -2.77
CA ALA A 431 -15.07 -2.18 -2.75
C ALA A 431 -16.28 -1.43 -3.33
N ALA A 432 -17.05 -2.07 -4.20
CA ALA A 432 -18.31 -1.52 -4.68
C ALA A 432 -19.43 -1.54 -3.64
N LEU A 433 -19.23 -2.19 -2.47
CA LEU A 433 -20.19 -2.23 -1.35
C LEU A 433 -21.60 -2.73 -1.74
N GLY A 434 -21.68 -3.59 -2.76
CA GLY A 434 -22.96 -4.05 -3.32
C GLY A 434 -23.73 -3.01 -4.14
N ALA A 435 -23.11 -1.87 -4.47
CA ALA A 435 -23.72 -0.77 -5.24
C ALA A 435 -22.99 -0.45 -6.57
N ALA A 436 -22.15 -1.36 -7.07
CA ALA A 436 -21.72 -1.27 -8.46
C ALA A 436 -22.95 -1.26 -9.37
N SER A 437 -22.95 -0.41 -10.40
CA SER A 437 -24.04 -0.43 -11.38
C SER A 437 -24.04 -1.75 -12.14
N ASN A 438 -22.84 -2.29 -12.43
CA ASN A 438 -22.61 -3.60 -13.00
C ASN A 438 -21.27 -4.17 -12.50
N VAL A 439 -21.22 -5.49 -12.37
CA VAL A 439 -19.97 -6.26 -12.26
C VAL A 439 -19.83 -7.04 -13.58
N VAL A 440 -18.80 -6.75 -14.35
CA VAL A 440 -18.62 -7.29 -15.72
C VAL A 440 -17.36 -8.14 -15.79
N GLN A 441 -17.49 -9.34 -16.38
CA GLN A 441 -16.39 -10.29 -16.51
C GLN A 441 -15.24 -9.73 -17.37
N VAL A 442 -14.02 -10.22 -17.11
CA VAL A 442 -12.84 -10.02 -17.96
C VAL A 442 -12.04 -11.31 -18.05
N GLN A 443 -11.24 -11.47 -19.10
CA GLN A 443 -10.16 -12.45 -19.08
C GLN A 443 -9.02 -11.93 -18.19
N PRO A 444 -8.66 -12.65 -17.12
CA PRO A 444 -7.67 -12.18 -16.17
C PRO A 444 -6.26 -12.18 -16.78
N MET A 445 -5.39 -11.34 -16.22
CA MET A 445 -3.96 -11.39 -16.46
C MET A 445 -3.41 -12.78 -16.12
N MET A 446 -2.46 -13.25 -16.91
CA MET A 446 -1.78 -14.52 -16.66
C MET A 446 -0.37 -14.28 -16.12
N LEU A 447 0.05 -15.13 -15.19
CA LEU A 447 1.42 -15.16 -14.68
C LEU A 447 2.11 -16.45 -15.15
N PRO A 448 3.09 -16.38 -16.08
CA PRO A 448 3.86 -17.55 -16.48
C PRO A 448 4.67 -18.15 -15.33
N LEU A 449 4.87 -19.47 -15.37
CA LEU A 449 5.66 -20.23 -14.40
C LEU A 449 7.15 -20.24 -14.78
N LEU A 450 8.06 -20.15 -13.79
CA LEU A 450 9.50 -20.41 -13.97
C LEU A 450 9.75 -21.90 -14.27
N GLN A 451 10.10 -22.27 -15.50
CA GLN A 451 10.50 -23.67 -15.83
C GLN A 451 11.87 -24.12 -15.25
N GLN A 452 12.50 -23.34 -14.36
CA GLN A 452 13.95 -23.41 -14.15
C GLN A 452 14.46 -24.30 -13.00
N GLN A 453 13.77 -25.42 -12.67
CA GLN A 453 14.30 -26.42 -11.72
C GLN A 453 14.12 -27.90 -12.12
N GLN A 454 13.63 -28.19 -13.34
CA GLN A 454 13.56 -29.58 -13.83
C GLN A 454 14.92 -30.21 -14.14
N MET A 455 16.00 -29.42 -14.27
CA MET A 455 17.34 -29.95 -14.57
C MET A 455 18.15 -30.39 -13.35
N HIS A 456 17.84 -29.93 -12.13
CA HIS A 456 18.63 -30.24 -10.92
C HIS A 456 18.03 -31.36 -10.05
N SER A 457 16.74 -31.66 -10.19
CA SER A 457 16.00 -32.61 -9.35
C SER A 457 16.04 -34.06 -9.86
N GLN A 458 16.49 -34.32 -11.09
CA GLN A 458 16.72 -35.69 -11.58
C GLN A 458 17.96 -36.38 -10.96
N GLN A 459 18.79 -35.66 -10.19
CA GLN A 459 20.02 -36.22 -9.60
C GLN A 459 19.90 -36.72 -8.15
N LEU A 460 18.79 -36.46 -7.43
CA LEU A 460 18.66 -36.85 -6.01
C LEU A 460 17.27 -37.44 -5.73
N GLY A 461 17.16 -38.77 -5.82
CA GLY A 461 15.91 -39.52 -5.63
C GLY A 461 15.39 -39.53 -4.19
N ALA A 462 14.37 -38.71 -3.91
CA ALA A 462 13.60 -38.74 -2.66
C ALA A 462 12.12 -39.10 -2.93
N PRO A 463 11.43 -39.82 -2.01
CA PRO A 463 10.11 -40.40 -2.26
C PRO A 463 8.97 -39.38 -2.11
N ALA A 464 7.89 -39.65 -2.86
CA ALA A 464 6.69 -38.84 -2.95
C ALA A 464 5.72 -39.08 -1.77
N ALA A 465 5.56 -38.10 -0.87
CA ALA A 465 4.39 -37.95 -0.01
C ALA A 465 4.26 -36.51 0.50
N ALA A 466 3.02 -35.98 0.47
CA ALA A 466 2.54 -34.67 0.90
C ALA A 466 2.86 -33.48 -0.04
N TYR A 467 1.89 -33.16 -0.90
CA TYR A 467 1.89 -31.99 -1.78
C TYR A 467 2.04 -30.67 -0.99
N SER A 468 3.23 -30.08 -1.04
CA SER A 468 3.54 -28.73 -0.56
C SER A 468 3.31 -27.68 -1.64
N CYS A 469 2.94 -26.46 -1.23
CA CYS A 469 2.88 -25.24 -2.04
C CYS A 469 3.92 -25.24 -3.19
N GLY A 470 3.48 -25.38 -4.45
CA GLY A 470 4.31 -25.73 -5.60
C GLY A 470 5.65 -24.98 -5.73
N ASP A 471 6.69 -25.73 -6.10
CA ASP A 471 8.10 -25.33 -6.17
C ASP A 471 8.45 -24.31 -7.28
N VAL A 472 7.45 -23.62 -7.85
CA VAL A 472 7.65 -22.66 -8.93
C VAL A 472 6.88 -21.38 -8.64
N ALA A 473 7.61 -20.28 -8.40
CA ALA A 473 7.01 -18.96 -8.30
C ALA A 473 6.66 -18.43 -9.71
N PRO A 474 5.46 -17.86 -9.90
CA PRO A 474 5.12 -17.10 -11.09
C PRO A 474 6.06 -15.89 -11.29
N ILE A 475 6.27 -15.49 -12.54
CA ILE A 475 7.15 -14.37 -12.89
C ILE A 475 6.34 -13.11 -13.13
N TRP A 476 6.48 -12.14 -12.22
CA TRP A 476 5.86 -10.83 -12.35
C TRP A 476 6.23 -10.11 -13.66
N GLN A 477 7.51 -10.14 -14.02
CA GLN A 477 8.05 -9.41 -15.17
C GLN A 477 7.55 -9.97 -16.51
N GLN A 478 7.12 -11.24 -16.55
CA GLN A 478 6.62 -11.91 -17.75
C GLN A 478 5.09 -12.00 -17.77
N ARG A 479 4.40 -11.27 -16.89
CA ARG A 479 2.93 -11.26 -16.86
C ARG A 479 2.34 -10.90 -18.23
N LEU A 480 1.29 -11.61 -18.61
CA LEU A 480 0.65 -11.48 -19.90
C LEU A 480 -0.74 -10.87 -19.72
N PHE A 481 -1.08 -9.91 -20.57
CA PHE A 481 -2.38 -9.26 -20.60
C PHE A 481 -3.14 -9.77 -21.82
N PRO A 482 -4.06 -10.74 -21.68
CA PRO A 482 -4.79 -11.24 -22.82
C PRO A 482 -5.64 -10.13 -23.45
N GLN A 483 -5.67 -10.09 -24.78
CA GLN A 483 -6.62 -9.26 -25.48
C GLN A 483 -8.03 -9.74 -25.13
N GLN A 484 -8.86 -8.81 -24.68
CA GLN A 484 -10.22 -9.15 -24.31
C GLN A 484 -11.04 -9.54 -25.56
N PRO A 485 -11.79 -10.66 -25.53
CA PRO A 485 -12.66 -11.06 -26.63
C PRO A 485 -13.66 -9.96 -26.98
N ALA A 486 -14.08 -9.88 -28.24
CA ALA A 486 -15.06 -8.89 -28.68
C ALA A 486 -16.35 -8.91 -27.82
N ALA A 487 -16.83 -10.10 -27.47
CA ALA A 487 -17.99 -10.27 -26.58
C ALA A 487 -17.80 -9.66 -25.18
N VAL A 488 -16.57 -9.65 -24.65
CA VAL A 488 -16.26 -8.97 -23.39
C VAL A 488 -16.32 -7.45 -23.58
N VAL A 489 -15.72 -6.94 -24.66
CA VAL A 489 -15.81 -5.51 -25.01
C VAL A 489 -17.27 -5.07 -25.18
N ASP A 490 -18.09 -5.90 -25.83
CA ASP A 490 -19.53 -5.65 -26.02
C ASP A 490 -20.30 -5.66 -24.71
N ALA A 491 -20.01 -6.58 -23.79
CA ALA A 491 -20.64 -6.60 -22.47
C ALA A 491 -20.34 -5.33 -21.66
N TRP A 492 -19.09 -4.87 -21.69
CA TRP A 492 -18.71 -3.60 -21.06
C TRP A 492 -19.35 -2.39 -21.73
N ALA A 493 -19.40 -2.36 -23.07
CA ALA A 493 -20.07 -1.29 -23.82
C ALA A 493 -21.59 -1.25 -23.53
N ALA A 494 -22.22 -2.42 -23.41
CA ALA A 494 -23.63 -2.55 -23.04
C ALA A 494 -23.89 -2.03 -21.62
N ALA A 495 -23.04 -2.35 -20.64
CA ALA A 495 -23.16 -1.84 -19.27
C ALA A 495 -23.04 -0.30 -19.22
N VAL A 496 -22.11 0.28 -19.99
CA VAL A 496 -21.98 1.73 -20.13
C VAL A 496 -23.23 2.34 -20.77
N ALA A 497 -23.72 1.76 -21.87
CA ALA A 497 -24.89 2.26 -22.59
C ALA A 497 -26.17 2.16 -21.75
N GLU A 498 -26.36 1.07 -21.00
CA GLU A 498 -27.49 0.85 -20.10
C GLU A 498 -27.55 1.92 -19.01
N LEU A 499 -26.40 2.26 -18.42
CA LEU A 499 -26.31 3.28 -17.38
C LEU A 499 -26.51 4.69 -17.93
N LEU A 500 -25.91 5.03 -19.08
CA LEU A 500 -26.03 6.37 -19.69
C LEU A 500 -27.37 6.59 -20.40
N GLY A 501 -28.06 5.50 -20.80
CA GLY A 501 -29.34 5.55 -21.49
C GLY A 501 -30.54 5.78 -20.58
N SER A 502 -30.39 5.67 -19.25
CA SER A 502 -31.48 5.84 -18.30
C SER A 502 -31.08 6.77 -17.16
N ARG A 503 -31.67 7.97 -17.14
CA ARG A 503 -31.46 8.95 -16.07
C ARG A 503 -31.87 8.40 -14.70
N GLU A 504 -33.01 7.71 -14.62
CA GLU A 504 -33.49 7.10 -13.38
C GLU A 504 -32.51 6.06 -12.84
N ARG A 505 -31.98 5.20 -13.72
CA ARG A 505 -30.99 4.19 -13.33
C ARG A 505 -29.69 4.84 -12.87
N TYR A 506 -29.19 5.82 -13.62
CA TYR A 506 -27.99 6.55 -13.26
C TYR A 506 -28.12 7.19 -11.88
N GLU A 507 -29.23 7.90 -11.65
CA GLU A 507 -29.53 8.57 -10.38
C GLU A 507 -29.63 7.56 -9.24
N ALA A 508 -30.35 6.45 -9.43
CA ALA A 508 -30.45 5.39 -8.43
C ALA A 508 -29.07 4.79 -8.08
N CYS A 509 -28.24 4.49 -9.08
CA CYS A 509 -26.87 3.99 -8.86
C CYS A 509 -26.00 5.01 -8.12
N GLY A 510 -26.05 6.28 -8.52
CA GLY A 510 -25.27 7.36 -7.90
C GLY A 510 -25.67 7.60 -6.45
N VAL A 511 -26.96 7.70 -6.16
CA VAL A 511 -27.51 7.90 -4.80
C VAL A 511 -27.19 6.71 -3.90
N ASN A 512 -27.45 5.48 -4.36
CA ASN A 512 -27.19 4.28 -3.56
C ASN A 512 -25.70 4.12 -3.28
N GLY A 513 -24.86 4.26 -4.32
CA GLY A 513 -23.42 4.16 -4.17
C GLY A 513 -22.86 5.19 -3.19
N ARG A 514 -23.30 6.45 -3.31
CA ARG A 514 -22.93 7.52 -2.40
C ARG A 514 -23.37 7.24 -0.97
N SER A 515 -24.61 6.79 -0.77
CA SER A 515 -25.14 6.47 0.56
C SER A 515 -24.30 5.38 1.25
N PHE A 516 -23.96 4.29 0.55
CA PHE A 516 -23.14 3.22 1.13
C PHE A 516 -21.71 3.66 1.39
N ALA A 517 -21.10 4.44 0.51
CA ALA A 517 -19.75 4.95 0.71
C ALA A 517 -19.68 5.92 1.90
N LEU A 518 -20.66 6.83 2.06
CA LEU A 518 -20.72 7.71 3.22
C LEU A 518 -20.93 6.92 4.53
N LYS A 519 -21.83 5.92 4.52
CA LYS A 519 -22.06 5.04 5.67
C LYS A 519 -20.80 4.26 6.07
N LEU A 520 -20.00 3.82 5.11
CA LEU A 520 -18.71 3.19 5.38
C LEU A 520 -17.78 4.17 6.13
N LEU A 521 -17.71 5.44 5.72
CA LEU A 521 -16.88 6.44 6.39
C LEU A 521 -17.39 6.77 7.80
N GLU A 522 -18.71 6.78 8.02
CA GLU A 522 -19.31 6.92 9.37
C GLU A 522 -18.90 5.79 10.32
N THR A 523 -18.57 4.60 9.79
CA THR A 523 -18.12 3.45 10.57
C THR A 523 -16.63 3.46 10.90
N GLN A 524 -15.88 4.49 10.47
CA GLN A 524 -14.43 4.56 10.67
C GLN A 524 -14.01 4.38 12.15
N PRO A 525 -14.64 5.02 13.15
CA PRO A 525 -14.23 4.84 14.54
C PRO A 525 -14.38 3.39 15.03
N GLN A 526 -15.43 2.69 14.57
CA GLN A 526 -15.69 1.29 14.92
C GLN A 526 -14.69 0.36 14.25
N LEU A 527 -14.33 0.63 12.98
CA LEU A 527 -13.31 -0.13 12.26
C LEU A 527 -11.94 0.00 12.94
N LEU A 528 -11.55 1.24 13.29
CA LEU A 528 -10.31 1.50 14.01
C LEU A 528 -10.31 0.83 15.39
N GLN A 529 -11.40 0.96 16.16
CA GLN A 529 -11.52 0.29 17.46
C GLN A 529 -11.47 -1.23 17.34
N GLY A 530 -12.04 -1.81 16.27
CA GLY A 530 -11.96 -3.23 15.97
C GLY A 530 -10.51 -3.70 15.80
N PHE A 531 -9.73 -2.98 15.01
CA PHE A 531 -8.30 -3.24 14.85
C PHE A 531 -7.53 -3.14 16.17
N LEU A 532 -7.75 -2.08 16.95
CA LEU A 532 -7.07 -1.89 18.23
C LEU A 532 -7.40 -3.00 19.25
N LYS A 533 -8.67 -3.43 19.31
CA LYS A 533 -9.09 -4.58 20.14
C LYS A 533 -8.43 -5.88 19.68
N TRP A 534 -8.31 -6.08 18.37
CA TRP A 534 -7.62 -7.24 17.83
C TRP A 534 -6.14 -7.26 18.22
N LEU A 535 -5.43 -6.12 18.15
CA LEU A 535 -4.04 -6.04 18.64
C LEU A 535 -3.91 -6.41 20.12
N GLN A 536 -4.88 -6.04 20.96
CA GLN A 536 -4.88 -6.40 22.39
C GLN A 536 -5.08 -7.90 22.64
N GLN A 537 -5.67 -8.63 21.69
CA GLN A 537 -5.96 -10.07 21.81
C GLN A 537 -4.82 -10.96 21.33
N LEU A 538 -3.98 -10.44 20.42
CA LEU A 538 -2.70 -11.04 20.06
C LEU A 538 -1.76 -11.00 21.26
#